data_AF-A0A964NWL3-F1
#
_entry.id   AF-A0A964NWL3-F1
#
_cell.length_a   1.000
_cell.length_b   1.000
_cell.length_c   1.000
_cell.angle_alpha   90.00
_cell.angle_beta   90.00
_cell.angle_gamma   90.00
#
_symmetry.space_group_name_H-M   'P 1'
#
loop_
_entity.id
_entity.type
_entity.pdbx_description
1 polymer ?
#
loop_
_entity_poly.entity_id
_entity_poly.type
_entity_poly.pdbx_seq_one_letter_code
_entity_poly.pdbx_strand_id
1 'polypeptide(L)'
;MIYVIYGEDDFSKRERLEELRKEVGSPELLEANTTVLAGPGLKLRHLQEVCSSVPFLAERRLVVVEGFLHQFDAGRAGGRDVRSASAKAAL
;
A
#
# COMPACT_ATOMS: atom_id res chain seq x y z
N MET A 1 -13.19 -7.45 2.49
CA MET A 1 -13.18 -6.07 3.01
C MET A 1 -11.85 -5.43 2.64
N ILE A 2 -11.81 -4.14 2.34
CA ILE A 2 -10.58 -3.42 1.91
C ILE A 2 -10.46 -2.16 2.76
N TYR A 3 -9.26 -1.91 3.29
CA TYR A 3 -8.92 -0.72 4.06
C TYR A 3 -7.79 0.04 3.38
N VAL A 4 -7.86 1.37 3.38
CA VAL A 4 -6.77 2.24 2.94
C VAL A 4 -6.37 3.11 4.12
N ILE A 5 -5.17 2.85 4.65
CA ILE A 5 -4.58 3.64 5.73
C ILE A 5 -3.64 4.66 5.09
N TYR A 6 -3.96 5.95 5.22
CA TYR A 6 -3.20 7.05 4.60
C TYR A 6 -3.03 8.22 5.57
N GLY A 7 -2.00 9.04 5.34
CA GLY A 7 -1.66 10.20 6.18
C GLY A 7 -0.17 10.25 6.52
N GLU A 8 0.26 11.41 7.02
CA GLU A 8 1.65 11.67 7.40
C GLU A 8 2.00 11.12 8.80
N ASP A 9 1.00 10.85 9.64
CA ASP A 9 1.20 10.32 10.99
C ASP A 9 1.48 8.81 10.99
N ASP A 10 2.76 8.44 11.03
CA ASP A 10 3.19 7.06 11.10
C ASP A 10 2.81 6.35 12.41
N PHE A 11 2.56 7.07 13.50
CA PHE A 11 2.11 6.46 14.75
C PHE A 11 0.66 5.98 14.61
N SER A 12 -0.25 6.86 14.20
CA SER A 12 -1.66 6.49 14.02
C SER A 12 -1.87 5.42 12.96
N LYS A 13 -1.09 5.43 11.86
CA LYS A 13 -1.16 4.37 10.85
C LYS A 13 -0.78 2.99 11.42
N ARG A 14 0.26 2.94 12.25
CA ARG A 14 0.68 1.69 12.91
C ARG A 14 -0.34 1.23 13.94
N GLU A 15 -0.86 2.14 14.77
CA GLU A 15 -1.89 1.81 15.75
C GLU A 15 -3.13 1.21 15.08
N ARG A 16 -3.61 1.82 14.00
CA ARG A 16 -4.76 1.29 13.24
C ARG A 16 -4.47 -0.08 12.61
N LEU A 17 -3.24 -0.32 12.15
CA LEU A 17 -2.85 -1.64 11.64
C LEU A 17 -2.84 -2.69 12.77
N GLU A 18 -2.38 -2.34 13.96
CA GLU A 18 -2.39 -3.25 15.12
C GLU A 18 -3.81 -3.59 15.57
N GLU A 19 -4.76 -2.66 15.48
CA GLU A 19 -6.18 -2.96 15.69
C GLU A 19 -6.70 -4.00 14.69
N LEU A 20 -6.39 -3.83 13.41
CA LEU A 20 -6.79 -4.79 12.37
C LEU A 20 -6.15 -6.17 12.57
N ARG A 21 -4.90 -6.23 13.05
CA ARG A 21 -4.23 -7.49 13.40
C ARG A 21 -4.98 -8.24 14.50
N LYS A 22 -5.47 -7.54 15.52
CA LYS A 22 -6.27 -8.14 16.61
C LYS A 22 -7.60 -8.71 16.14
N GLU A 23 -8.15 -8.22 15.01
CA GLU A 23 -9.39 -8.75 14.42
C GLU A 23 -9.21 -10.08 13.66
N VAL A 24 -7.96 -10.51 13.37
CA VAL A 24 -7.67 -11.72 12.58
C VAL A 24 -7.85 -12.99 13.42
N GLY A 25 -7.42 -12.96 14.68
CA GLY A 25 -7.42 -14.12 15.57
C GLY A 25 -6.48 -13.94 16.75
N SER A 26 -6.15 -15.06 17.40
CA SER A 26 -5.20 -15.05 18.51
C SER A 26 -3.78 -14.68 18.03
N PRO A 27 -2.93 -14.16 18.93
CA PRO A 27 -1.55 -13.81 18.59
C PRO A 27 -0.77 -14.96 17.94
N GLU A 28 -1.02 -16.20 18.35
CA GLU A 28 -0.36 -17.41 17.85
C GLU A 28 -0.73 -17.75 16.41
N LEU A 29 -1.91 -17.32 15.95
CA LEU A 29 -2.40 -17.58 14.59
C LEU A 29 -2.15 -16.40 13.63
N LEU A 30 -1.78 -15.23 14.18
CA LEU A 30 -1.63 -14.01 13.40
C LEU A 30 -0.55 -14.14 12.33
N GLU A 31 0.59 -14.74 12.66
CA GLU A 31 1.72 -14.92 11.73
C GLU A 31 1.33 -15.79 10.53
N ALA A 32 0.67 -16.93 10.80
CA ALA A 32 0.22 -17.86 9.75
C ALA A 32 -0.85 -17.26 8.83
N ASN A 33 -1.62 -16.28 9.32
CA ASN A 33 -2.72 -15.65 8.62
C ASN A 33 -2.42 -14.24 8.10
N THR A 34 -1.18 -13.76 8.25
CA THR A 34 -0.78 -12.44 7.78
C THR A 34 0.26 -12.54 6.68
N THR A 35 0.14 -11.71 5.64
CA THR A 35 1.19 -11.56 4.63
C THR A 35 1.44 -10.07 4.39
N VAL A 36 2.70 -9.67 4.41
CA VAL A 36 3.14 -8.30 4.10
C VAL A 36 3.77 -8.30 2.72
N LEU A 37 3.32 -7.39 1.85
CA LEU A 37 3.81 -7.21 0.49
C LEU A 37 4.31 -5.78 0.31
N ALA A 38 5.38 -5.60 -0.45
CA ALA A 38 5.78 -4.28 -0.93
C ALA A 38 4.86 -3.84 -2.08
N GLY A 39 4.40 -2.60 -2.02
CA GLY A 39 3.52 -1.98 -3.00
C GLY A 39 4.20 -1.61 -4.33
N PRO A 40 5.42 -1.04 -4.34
CA PRO A 40 6.11 -0.68 -5.58
C PRO A 40 6.30 -1.89 -6.51
N GLY A 41 5.72 -1.83 -7.71
CA GLY A 41 5.80 -2.91 -8.71
C GLY A 41 4.90 -4.11 -8.43
N LEU A 42 4.02 -4.05 -7.42
CA LEU A 42 3.09 -5.13 -7.09
C LEU A 42 2.08 -5.34 -8.24
N LYS A 43 2.07 -6.56 -8.79
CA LYS A 43 1.12 -6.94 -9.84
C LYS A 43 -0.20 -7.38 -9.21
N LEU A 44 -1.32 -6.97 -9.82
CA LEU A 44 -2.66 -7.36 -9.39
C LEU A 44 -2.82 -8.88 -9.26
N ARG A 45 -2.30 -9.65 -10.23
CA ARG A 45 -2.34 -11.11 -10.20
C ARG A 45 -1.69 -11.69 -8.94
N HIS A 46 -0.52 -11.17 -8.55
CA HIS A 46 0.17 -11.65 -7.35
C HIS A 46 -0.62 -11.34 -6.08
N LEU A 47 -1.17 -10.12 -5.99
CA LEU A 47 -2.07 -9.75 -4.88
C LEU A 47 -3.29 -10.67 -4.81
N GLN A 48 -3.91 -11.00 -5.94
CA GLN A 48 -5.05 -11.92 -6.01
C GLN A 48 -4.68 -13.34 -5.55
N GLU A 49 -3.53 -13.86 -5.96
CA GLU A 49 -3.04 -15.17 -5.54
C GLU A 49 -2.87 -15.26 -4.02
N VAL A 50 -2.25 -14.23 -3.40
CA VAL A 50 -2.09 -14.16 -1.94
C VAL A 50 -3.44 -14.03 -1.23
N CYS A 51 -4.33 -13.16 -1.72
CA CYS A 51 -5.66 -12.96 -1.14
C CYS A 51 -6.58 -14.18 -1.25
N SER A 52 -6.33 -15.08 -2.22
CA SER A 52 -7.12 -16.30 -2.43
C SER A 52 -6.70 -17.46 -1.54
N SER A 53 -5.67 -17.28 -0.70
CA SER A 53 -5.18 -18.32 0.21
C SER A 53 -6.15 -18.52 1.37
N VAL A 54 -6.53 -19.77 1.63
CA VAL A 54 -7.45 -20.12 2.73
C VAL A 54 -6.80 -19.79 4.08
N PRO A 55 -7.50 -19.09 5.00
CA PRO A 55 -7.00 -18.83 6.35
C PRO A 55 -6.75 -20.14 7.13
N PHE A 56 -5.68 -20.18 7.93
CA PHE A 56 -5.31 -21.31 8.78
C PHE A 56 -5.92 -21.16 10.18
N LEU A 57 -6.87 -22.03 10.53
CA LEU A 57 -7.53 -22.06 11.85
C LEU A 57 -8.09 -20.69 12.32
N ALA A 58 -8.41 -19.80 11.38
CA ALA A 58 -8.91 -18.46 11.65
C ALA A 58 -10.08 -18.14 10.71
N GLU A 59 -10.88 -17.13 11.06
CA GLU A 59 -12.01 -16.71 10.22
C GLU A 59 -11.57 -15.90 8.99
N ARG A 60 -10.40 -15.25 9.05
CA ARG A 60 -9.94 -14.29 8.03
C ARG A 60 -8.43 -14.35 7.84
N ARG A 61 -7.97 -13.93 6.66
CA ARG A 61 -6.55 -13.68 6.32
C ARG A 61 -6.32 -12.18 6.20
N LEU A 62 -5.22 -11.68 6.76
CA LEU A 62 -4.79 -10.29 6.62
C LEU A 62 -3.68 -10.17 5.57
N VAL A 63 -3.89 -9.34 4.56
CA VAL A 63 -2.86 -9.00 3.58
C VAL A 63 -2.57 -7.50 3.71
N VAL A 64 -1.33 -7.17 4.05
CA VAL A 64 -0.85 -5.80 4.22
C VAL A 64 0.00 -5.44 3.01
N VAL A 65 -0.29 -4.32 2.37
CA VAL A 65 0.53 -3.81 1.26
C VAL A 65 1.13 -2.47 1.64
N GLU A 66 2.43 -2.44 1.85
CA GLU A 66 3.16 -1.24 2.29
C GLU A 66 3.56 -0.38 1.09
N GLY A 67 3.40 0.94 1.18
CA GLY A 67 3.79 1.86 0.10
C GLY A 67 2.98 1.70 -1.20
N PHE A 68 1.80 1.05 -1.16
CA PHE A 68 0.97 0.83 -2.35
C PHE A 68 0.47 2.11 -3.01
N LEU A 69 0.34 3.22 -2.27
CA LEU A 69 -0.14 4.47 -2.86
C LEU A 69 0.97 5.22 -3.63
N HIS A 70 2.25 4.97 -3.32
CA HIS A 70 3.39 5.70 -3.89
C HIS A 70 3.51 5.51 -5.41
N GLN A 71 3.08 4.36 -5.94
CA GLN A 71 3.05 4.11 -7.39
C GLN A 71 2.08 5.03 -8.16
N PHE A 72 1.13 5.69 -7.48
CA PHE A 72 0.20 6.63 -8.09
C PHE A 72 0.67 8.09 -8.00
N ASP A 73 1.69 8.39 -7.19
CA ASP A 73 2.22 9.76 -7.06
C ASP A 73 2.99 10.21 -8.30
N ALA A 74 3.55 9.26 -9.06
CA ALA A 74 4.32 9.53 -10.29
C ALA A 74 3.51 10.23 -11.41
N GLY A 75 2.18 10.18 -11.36
CA GLY A 75 1.30 10.84 -12.34
C GLY A 75 1.05 12.34 -12.09
N ARG A 76 1.38 12.87 -10.91
CA ARG A 76 1.10 14.28 -10.55
C ARG A 76 2.22 15.26 -10.90
N ALA A 77 3.43 14.78 -11.21
CA ALA A 77 4.59 15.62 -11.48
C ALA A 77 4.76 16.00 -12.98
N GLY A 78 3.96 15.45 -13.90
CA GLY A 78 4.14 15.62 -15.35
C GLY A 78 3.36 16.77 -16.00
N GLY A 79 2.55 17.52 -15.24
CA GLY A 79 1.68 18.58 -15.76
C GLY A 79 2.17 19.98 -15.42
N ARG A 80 3.35 20.40 -15.90
CA ARG A 80 3.67 21.83 -16.03
C ARG A 80 4.22 22.13 -17.42
N ASP A 81 3.28 22.65 -18.22
CA ASP A 81 3.30 23.31 -19.52
C ASP A 81 4.68 23.66 -20.09
N VAL A 82 4.98 23.00 -21.22
CA VAL A 82 5.88 23.49 -22.26
C VAL A 82 5.26 24.76 -22.84
N ARG A 83 5.65 25.95 -22.36
CA ARG A 83 5.54 27.26 -23.07
C ARG A 83 6.04 28.44 -22.22
N SER A 84 7.28 28.86 -22.44
CA SER A 84 7.70 30.27 -22.58
C SER A 84 9.21 30.28 -22.84
N ALA A 85 9.62 30.29 -24.10
CA ALA A 85 9.92 31.49 -24.88
C ALA A 85 11.40 31.88 -24.77
N SER A 86 12.10 31.65 -25.88
CA SER A 86 13.41 32.18 -26.20
C SER A 86 13.56 33.64 -25.80
N ALA A 87 14.60 33.96 -25.03
CA ALA A 87 15.16 35.30 -24.96
C ALA A 87 16.68 35.25 -24.76
N LYS A 88 17.36 35.47 -25.90
CA LYS A 88 18.72 36.01 -26.10
C LYS A 88 19.93 35.14 -25.79
N ALA A 89 20.41 34.50 -26.86
CA ALA A 89 21.82 34.53 -27.22
C ALA A 89 22.16 35.87 -27.92
N ALA A 90 23.45 36.23 -27.83
CA ALA A 90 24.23 37.14 -28.68
C ALA A 90 24.43 38.62 -28.24
N LEU A 91 25.73 38.91 -28.07
CA LEU A 91 26.49 40.17 -28.11
C LEU A 91 26.44 41.10 -26.89
#